data_AF-A0A3P3EX20-F1
#
_entry.id   AF-A0A3P3EX20-F1
#
_cell.length_a   1.000
_cell.length_b   1.000
_cell.length_c   1.000
_cell.angle_alpha   90.00
_cell.angle_beta   90.00
_cell.angle_gamma   90.00
#
_symmetry.space_group_name_H-M   'P 1'
#
loop_
_entity.id
_entity.type
_entity.pdbx_description
1 polymer ?
#
loop_
_entity_poly.entity_id
_entity_poly.type
_entity_poly.pdbx_seq_one_letter_code
_entity_poly.pdbx_strand_id
1 'polypeptide(L)'
;MTVPSHPSGSPLRERMIEDMSLRGFTEDTRRNYIHCVKAFAAFIGRSPDTATAEDLRRFQLHQTQAGMRPPGINSAVSALRFFFTVTLDRPDLSRRLTVVRQPRKLPLVLSVEEVARLLEAAPGPKYKAALGTAYGAGLRVSEIVALKVTDIDRPLDAYMAVRDTRN
;
A
#
# COMPACT_ATOMS: atom_id res chain seq x y z
N MET A 1 29.81 -8.26 -25.83
CA MET A 1 28.52 -8.77 -25.29
C MET A 1 28.56 -8.62 -23.79
N THR A 2 27.84 -7.63 -23.28
CA THR A 2 27.75 -7.25 -21.87
C THR A 2 26.97 -8.31 -21.10
N VAL A 3 27.62 -8.92 -20.11
CA VAL A 3 27.02 -9.86 -19.16
C VAL A 3 25.95 -9.10 -18.36
N PRO A 4 24.71 -9.62 -18.18
CA PRO A 4 23.73 -8.96 -17.32
C PRO A 4 24.24 -8.99 -15.88
N SER A 5 24.33 -7.81 -15.28
CA SER A 5 24.58 -7.62 -13.85
C SER A 5 23.55 -8.39 -13.03
N HIS A 6 23.97 -9.44 -12.35
CA HIS A 6 23.12 -10.18 -11.42
C HIS A 6 22.81 -9.30 -10.21
N PRO A 7 21.55 -9.18 -9.75
CA PRO A 7 21.28 -8.48 -8.51
C PRO A 7 21.89 -9.28 -7.36
N SER A 8 22.59 -8.60 -6.46
CA SER A 8 23.27 -9.14 -5.29
C SER A 8 22.28 -9.60 -4.20
N GLY A 9 21.40 -10.56 -4.53
CA GLY A 9 20.39 -11.15 -3.65
C GLY A 9 20.56 -12.66 -3.50
N SER A 10 19.96 -13.25 -2.46
CA SER A 10 19.88 -14.72 -2.36
C SER A 10 18.98 -15.30 -3.46
N PRO A 11 19.23 -16.52 -3.97
CA PRO A 11 18.38 -17.15 -5.00
C PRO A 11 16.89 -17.21 -4.61
N LEU A 12 16.63 -17.39 -3.31
CA LEU A 12 15.29 -17.39 -2.75
C LEU A 12 14.58 -16.04 -2.86
N ARG A 13 15.33 -14.93 -2.75
CA ARG A 13 14.81 -13.57 -2.94
C ARG A 13 14.44 -13.33 -4.40
N GLU A 14 15.27 -13.77 -5.33
CA GLU A 14 15.02 -13.63 -6.77
C GLU A 14 13.76 -14.38 -7.18
N ARG A 15 13.65 -15.66 -6.77
CA ARG A 15 12.44 -16.47 -6.99
C ARG A 15 11.18 -15.77 -6.49
N MET A 16 11.20 -15.22 -5.27
CA MET A 16 10.05 -14.50 -4.73
C MET A 16 9.69 -13.25 -5.56
N ILE A 17 10.68 -12.54 -6.10
CA ILE A 17 10.46 -11.37 -6.97
C ILE A 17 9.82 -11.81 -8.29
N GLU A 18 10.28 -12.90 -8.89
CA GLU A 18 9.71 -13.47 -10.10
C GLU A 18 8.25 -13.89 -9.86
N ASP A 19 7.98 -14.63 -8.78
CA ASP A 19 6.62 -15.06 -8.39
C ASP A 19 5.65 -13.87 -8.26
N MET A 20 6.11 -12.77 -7.65
CA MET A 20 5.31 -11.56 -7.50
C MET A 20 5.12 -10.83 -8.84
N SER A 21 6.14 -10.82 -9.69
CA SER A 21 6.10 -10.16 -11.00
C SER A 21 5.14 -10.88 -11.96
N LEU A 22 5.14 -12.22 -11.96
CA LEU A 22 4.20 -13.05 -12.71
C LEU A 22 2.73 -12.79 -12.31
N ARG A 23 2.50 -12.30 -11.08
CA ARG A 23 1.17 -11.97 -10.55
C ARG A 23 0.81 -10.49 -10.67
N GLY A 24 1.66 -9.69 -11.33
CA GLY A 24 1.39 -8.27 -11.57
C GLY A 24 1.50 -7.38 -10.33
N PHE A 25 2.29 -7.76 -9.33
CA PHE A 25 2.45 -6.95 -8.12
C PHE A 25 3.23 -5.66 -8.43
N THR A 26 2.79 -4.54 -7.86
CA THR A 26 3.49 -3.26 -7.97
C THR A 26 4.88 -3.34 -7.33
N GLU A 27 5.79 -2.45 -7.76
CA GLU A 27 7.13 -2.34 -7.16
C GLU A 27 7.07 -2.10 -5.65
N ASP A 28 6.12 -1.28 -5.19
CA ASP A 28 5.97 -0.99 -3.76
C ASP A 28 5.50 -2.21 -2.97
N THR A 29 4.55 -2.98 -3.49
CA THR A 29 4.13 -4.24 -2.86
C THR A 29 5.28 -5.23 -2.81
N ARG A 30 6.05 -5.38 -3.90
CA ARG A 30 7.24 -6.24 -3.96
C ARG A 30 8.27 -5.84 -2.90
N ARG A 31 8.61 -4.55 -2.84
CA ARG A 31 9.55 -4.00 -1.86
C ARG A 31 9.11 -4.27 -0.42
N ASN A 32 7.84 -4.01 -0.11
CA ASN A 32 7.26 -4.25 1.20
C ASN A 32 7.31 -5.74 1.58
N TYR A 33 6.96 -6.63 0.65
CA TYR A 33 6.96 -8.08 0.91
C TYR A 33 8.38 -8.62 1.16
N ILE A 34 9.35 -8.21 0.34
CA ILE A 34 10.76 -8.55 0.57
C ILE A 34 11.25 -8.02 1.92
N HIS A 35 10.86 -6.79 2.30
CA HIS A 35 11.20 -6.22 3.59
C HIS A 35 10.65 -7.06 4.75
N CYS A 36 9.38 -7.48 4.69
CA CYS A 36 8.78 -8.33 5.71
C CYS A 36 9.47 -9.69 5.84
N VAL A 37 9.80 -10.34 4.72
CA VAL A 37 10.52 -11.64 4.74
C VAL A 37 11.94 -11.47 5.28
N LYS A 38 12.63 -10.37 4.92
CA LYS A 38 13.96 -10.05 5.46
C LYS A 38 13.92 -9.81 6.98
N ALA A 39 12.92 -9.09 7.48
CA ALA A 39 12.73 -8.86 8.91
C ALA A 39 12.48 -10.19 9.66
N PHE A 40 11.69 -11.09 9.07
CA PHE A 40 11.47 -12.43 9.62
C PHE A 40 12.75 -13.27 9.62
N ALA A 41 13.51 -13.30 8.52
CA ALA A 41 14.78 -14.01 8.43
C ALA A 41 15.79 -13.50 9.47
N ALA A 42 15.86 -12.18 9.67
CA ALA A 42 16.69 -11.57 10.71
C ALA A 42 16.25 -11.97 12.12
N PHE A 43 14.94 -12.08 12.38
CA PHE A 43 14.41 -12.51 13.68
C PHE A 43 14.77 -13.96 14.01
N ILE A 44 14.68 -14.89 13.04
CA ILE A 44 15.02 -16.30 13.27
C ILE A 44 16.52 -16.57 13.18
N GLY A 45 17.32 -15.63 12.68
CA GLY A 45 18.78 -15.74 12.54
C GLY A 45 19.24 -16.78 11.50
N ARG A 46 18.34 -17.23 10.62
CA ARG A 46 18.58 -18.28 9.63
C ARG A 46 17.73 -18.06 8.38
N SER A 47 17.95 -18.88 7.37
CA SER A 47 17.19 -18.79 6.12
C SER A 47 15.69 -19.08 6.35
N PRO A 48 14.78 -18.26 5.81
CA PRO A 48 13.34 -18.31 6.11
C PRO A 48 12.62 -19.55 5.56
N ASP A 49 13.26 -20.31 4.68
CA ASP A 49 12.80 -21.63 4.20
C ASP A 49 12.91 -22.74 5.26
N THR A 50 13.81 -22.59 6.24
CA THR A 50 13.97 -23.52 7.37
C THR A 50 13.01 -23.25 8.54
N ALA A 51 12.04 -22.33 8.34
CA ALA A 51 11.13 -21.91 9.39
C ALA A 51 10.15 -23.01 9.82
N THR A 52 9.80 -22.98 11.10
CA THR A 52 8.80 -23.84 11.73
C THR A 52 7.54 -23.07 12.09
N ALA A 53 6.45 -23.77 12.40
CA ALA A 53 5.22 -23.14 12.89
C ALA A 53 5.45 -22.33 14.18
N GLU A 54 6.34 -22.78 15.05
CA GLU A 54 6.68 -22.06 16.28
C GLU A 54 7.47 -20.78 15.99
N ASP A 55 8.30 -20.75 14.95
CA ASP A 55 8.99 -19.51 14.53
C ASP A 55 7.98 -18.42 14.12
N LEU A 56 6.94 -18.80 13.38
CA LEU A 56 5.87 -17.86 12.97
C LEU A 56 5.06 -17.33 14.15
N ARG A 57 4.81 -18.18 15.13
CA ARG A 57 4.14 -17.79 16.38
C ARG A 57 5.02 -16.82 17.18
N ARG A 58 6.28 -17.17 17.39
CA ARG A 58 7.26 -16.32 18.10
C ARG A 58 7.45 -14.96 17.42
N PHE A 59 7.48 -14.93 16.09
CA PHE A 59 7.61 -13.68 15.35
C PHE A 59 6.39 -12.76 15.49
N GLN A 60 5.17 -13.29 15.47
CA GLN A 60 3.95 -12.50 15.70
C GLN A 60 3.86 -12.00 17.14
N LEU A 61 4.27 -12.83 18.11
CA LEU A 61 4.36 -12.42 19.52
C LEU A 61 5.39 -11.30 19.69
N HIS A 62 6.57 -11.42 19.08
CA HIS A 62 7.59 -10.38 19.09
C HIS A 62 7.08 -9.05 18.51
N GLN A 63 6.41 -9.08 17.36
CA GLN A 63 5.83 -7.87 16.76
C GLN A 63 4.79 -7.21 17.69
N THR A 64 3.97 -8.03 18.37
CA THR A 64 2.96 -7.53 19.32
C THR A 64 3.61 -6.91 20.55
N GLN A 65 4.63 -7.57 21.11
CA GLN A 65 5.41 -7.08 22.26
C GLN A 65 6.21 -5.81 21.94
N ALA A 66 6.69 -5.69 20.71
CA ALA A 66 7.35 -4.49 20.21
C ALA A 66 6.38 -3.32 19.94
N GLY A 67 5.08 -3.48 20.20
CA GLY A 67 4.08 -2.44 20.01
C GLY A 67 3.73 -2.16 18.55
N MET A 68 4.01 -3.10 17.63
CA MET A 68 3.67 -2.93 16.22
C MET A 68 2.15 -2.84 16.04
N ARG A 69 1.70 -1.85 15.27
CA ARG A 69 0.27 -1.66 15.01
C ARG A 69 -0.29 -2.78 14.12
N PRO A 70 -1.58 -3.14 14.25
CA PRO A 70 -2.21 -4.21 13.46
C PRO A 70 -2.00 -4.14 11.94
N PRO A 71 -2.00 -2.97 11.27
CA PRO A 71 -1.69 -2.91 9.84
C PRO A 71 -0.30 -3.41 9.48
N GLY A 72 0.70 -3.11 10.32
CA GLY A 72 2.08 -3.58 10.11
C GLY A 72 2.18 -5.10 10.27
N ILE A 73 1.56 -5.64 11.33
CA ILE A 73 1.50 -7.09 11.57
C ILE A 73 0.78 -7.79 10.41
N ASN A 74 -0.34 -7.25 9.95
CA ASN A 74 -1.12 -7.84 8.85
C ASN A 74 -0.40 -7.76 7.50
N SER A 75 0.38 -6.71 7.27
CA SER A 75 1.29 -6.60 6.13
C SER A 75 2.33 -7.71 6.15
N ALA A 76 2.98 -7.93 7.30
CA ALA A 76 3.94 -9.02 7.49
C ALA A 76 3.30 -10.40 7.32
N VAL A 77 2.11 -10.61 7.88
CA VAL A 77 1.33 -11.85 7.70
C VAL A 77 1.02 -12.11 6.23
N SER A 78 0.61 -11.09 5.47
CA SER A 78 0.29 -11.23 4.05
C SER A 78 1.53 -11.59 3.23
N ALA A 79 2.66 -10.93 3.51
CA ALA A 79 3.93 -11.23 2.87
C ALA A 79 4.42 -12.64 3.18
N LEU A 80 4.36 -13.07 4.45
CA LEU A 80 4.77 -14.42 4.86
C LEU A 80 3.84 -15.50 4.30
N ARG A 81 2.53 -15.26 4.27
CA ARG A 81 1.58 -16.19 3.62
C ARG A 81 1.90 -16.37 2.14
N PHE A 82 2.18 -15.28 1.43
CA PHE A 82 2.60 -15.34 0.03
C PHE A 82 3.88 -16.15 -0.11
N PHE A 83 4.91 -15.81 0.67
CA PHE A 83 6.20 -16.48 0.64
C PHE A 83 6.10 -17.99 0.88
N PHE A 84 5.39 -18.41 1.95
CA PHE A 84 5.23 -19.83 2.24
C PHE A 84 4.32 -20.55 1.25
N THR A 85 3.26 -19.91 0.75
CA THR A 85 2.30 -20.60 -0.15
C THR A 85 2.80 -20.67 -1.59
N VAL A 86 3.42 -19.60 -2.09
CA VAL A 86 3.75 -19.45 -3.51
C VAL A 86 5.22 -19.80 -3.77
N THR A 87 6.13 -19.23 -2.99
CA THR A 87 7.56 -19.38 -3.24
C THR A 87 8.12 -20.70 -2.69
N LEU A 88 7.62 -21.17 -1.55
CA LEU A 88 8.11 -22.39 -0.89
C LEU A 88 7.19 -23.61 -1.00
N ASP A 89 5.96 -23.45 -1.49
CA ASP A 89 4.95 -24.52 -1.54
C ASP A 89 4.71 -25.23 -0.18
N ARG A 90 4.64 -24.42 0.88
CA ARG A 90 4.38 -24.79 2.28
C ARG A 90 3.10 -24.15 2.82
N PRO A 91 1.92 -24.53 2.29
CA PRO A 91 0.63 -23.98 2.73
C PRO A 91 0.31 -24.33 4.20
N ASP A 92 0.93 -25.38 4.75
CA ASP A 92 0.84 -25.77 6.16
C ASP A 92 1.30 -24.64 7.09
N LEU A 93 2.41 -23.97 6.75
CA LEU A 93 2.96 -22.85 7.51
C LEU A 93 2.15 -21.58 7.32
N SER A 94 1.69 -21.31 6.10
CA SER A 94 0.82 -20.17 5.78
C SER A 94 -0.44 -20.12 6.64
N ARG A 95 -1.06 -21.28 6.89
CA ARG A 95 -2.27 -21.42 7.74
C ARG A 95 -2.02 -21.15 9.22
N ARG A 96 -0.78 -21.18 9.69
CA ARG A 96 -0.41 -20.90 11.09
C ARG A 96 -0.29 -19.41 11.40
N LEU A 97 -0.24 -18.56 10.37
CA LEU A 97 -0.21 -17.11 10.52
C LEU A 97 -1.60 -16.57 10.86
N THR A 98 -1.67 -15.69 11.86
CA THR A 98 -2.91 -15.13 12.39
C THR A 98 -3.02 -13.66 12.03
N VAL A 99 -4.14 -13.27 11.43
CA VAL A 99 -4.42 -11.85 11.14
C VAL A 99 -4.90 -11.19 12.43
N VAL A 100 -4.31 -10.04 12.77
CA VAL A 100 -4.73 -9.25 13.93
C VAL A 100 -5.90 -8.36 13.54
N ARG A 101 -6.98 -8.39 14.34
CA ARG A 101 -8.16 -7.56 14.11
C ARG A 101 -7.78 -6.08 14.20
N GLN A 102 -8.05 -5.34 13.14
CA GLN A 102 -7.93 -3.89 13.11
C GLN A 102 -9.31 -3.26 13.35
N PRO A 103 -9.51 -2.49 14.43
CA PRO A 103 -10.73 -1.70 14.61
C PRO A 103 -10.83 -0.68 13.47
N ARG A 104 -11.92 -0.71 12.71
CA ARG A 104 -12.23 0.34 11.74
C ARG A 104 -12.72 1.56 12.51
N LYS A 105 -11.96 2.66 12.46
CA LYS A 105 -12.43 3.95 12.93
C LYS A 105 -13.37 4.53 11.88
N LEU A 106 -14.45 5.15 12.32
CA LEU A 106 -15.30 5.93 11.42
C LEU A 106 -14.46 7.09 10.83
N PRO A 107 -14.58 7.39 9.53
CA PRO A 107 -13.90 8.53 8.95
C PRO A 107 -14.34 9.81 9.67
N LEU A 108 -13.38 10.57 10.18
CA LEU A 108 -13.65 11.93 10.63
C LEU A 108 -13.80 12.79 9.38
N VAL A 109 -15.00 13.31 9.14
CA VAL A 109 -15.27 14.21 8.01
C VAL A 109 -15.17 15.64 8.52
N LEU A 110 -14.42 16.47 7.81
CA LEU A 110 -14.28 17.90 8.12
C LEU A 110 -15.58 18.64 7.78
N SER A 111 -15.95 19.64 8.58
CA SER A 111 -17.02 20.58 8.25
C SER A 111 -16.63 21.48 7.07
N VAL A 112 -17.60 22.13 6.45
CA VAL A 112 -17.34 23.07 5.35
C VAL A 112 -16.41 24.20 5.80
N GLU A 113 -16.59 24.70 7.03
CA GLU A 113 -15.76 25.74 7.64
C GLU A 113 -14.33 25.25 7.92
N GLU A 114 -14.16 23.99 8.32
CA GLU A 114 -12.86 23.37 8.52
C GLU A 114 -12.10 23.21 7.18
N VAL A 115 -12.81 22.80 6.13
CA VAL A 115 -12.23 22.71 4.78
C VAL A 115 -11.84 24.09 4.26
N ALA A 116 -12.67 25.11 4.46
CA ALA A 116 -12.33 26.48 4.08
C ALA A 116 -11.05 26.96 4.78
N ARG A 117 -10.94 26.73 6.10
CA ARG A 117 -9.73 27.05 6.87
C ARG A 117 -8.50 26.28 6.38
N LEU A 118 -8.66 25.01 6.04
CA LEU A 118 -7.58 24.18 5.48
C LEU A 118 -7.07 24.73 4.13
N LEU A 119 -7.99 25.15 3.25
CA LEU A 119 -7.64 25.70 1.94
C LEU A 119 -6.97 27.08 2.03
N GLU A 120 -7.38 27.92 2.98
CA GLU A 120 -6.74 29.21 3.23
C GLU A 120 -5.36 29.07 3.87
N ALA A 121 -5.14 28.05 4.69
CA ALA A 121 -3.83 27.75 5.29
C ALA A 121 -2.83 27.12 4.30
N ALA A 122 -3.23 26.86 3.05
CA ALA A 122 -2.36 26.22 2.07
C ALA A 122 -1.15 27.12 1.71
N PRO A 123 0.09 26.58 1.59
CA PRO A 123 1.31 27.39 1.42
C PRO A 123 1.43 28.16 0.11
N GLY A 124 0.47 28.01 -0.81
CA GLY A 124 0.50 28.65 -2.11
C GLY A 124 -0.56 28.11 -3.08
N PRO A 125 -0.70 28.74 -4.27
CA PRO A 125 -1.78 28.47 -5.22
C PRO A 125 -1.76 27.02 -5.74
N LYS A 126 -0.57 26.41 -5.90
CA LYS A 126 -0.43 25.00 -6.29
C LYS A 126 -1.09 24.06 -5.28
N TYR A 127 -0.82 24.24 -4.00
CA TYR A 127 -1.37 23.40 -2.94
C TYR A 127 -2.86 23.67 -2.73
N LYS A 128 -3.28 24.93 -2.82
CA LYS A 128 -4.69 25.32 -2.76
C LYS A 128 -5.49 24.70 -3.89
N ALA A 129 -4.97 24.71 -5.12
CA ALA A 129 -5.57 24.02 -6.26
C ALA A 129 -5.62 22.51 -6.06
N ALA A 130 -4.52 21.88 -5.64
CA ALA A 130 -4.48 20.44 -5.41
C ALA A 130 -5.48 19.97 -4.33
N LEU A 131 -5.53 20.68 -3.19
CA LEU A 131 -6.48 20.39 -2.10
C LEU A 131 -7.93 20.71 -2.51
N GLY A 132 -8.14 21.80 -3.23
CA GLY A 132 -9.45 22.19 -3.75
C GLY A 132 -10.01 21.16 -4.73
N THR A 133 -9.17 20.68 -5.67
CA THR A 133 -9.55 19.61 -6.60
C THR A 133 -9.77 18.29 -5.87
N ALA A 134 -8.93 17.95 -4.89
CA ALA A 134 -9.12 16.76 -4.05
C ALA A 134 -10.51 16.76 -3.38
N TYR A 135 -10.87 17.90 -2.80
CA TYR A 135 -12.14 18.07 -2.10
C TYR A 135 -13.33 18.11 -3.07
N GLY A 136 -13.25 18.93 -4.12
CA GLY A 136 -14.36 19.17 -5.05
C GLY A 136 -14.68 18.00 -5.97
N ALA A 137 -13.67 17.22 -6.37
CA ALA A 137 -13.83 16.06 -7.25
C ALA A 137 -13.66 14.71 -6.53
N GLY A 138 -13.37 14.71 -5.23
CA GLY A 138 -13.20 13.49 -4.44
C GLY A 138 -11.97 12.65 -4.82
N LEU A 139 -10.95 13.27 -5.41
CA LEU A 139 -9.78 12.56 -5.93
C LEU A 139 -8.87 12.03 -4.81
N ARG A 140 -8.32 10.84 -5.01
CA ARG A 140 -7.27 10.25 -4.16
C ARG A 140 -5.95 10.96 -4.41
N VAL A 141 -5.05 10.90 -3.43
CA VAL A 141 -3.71 11.50 -3.51
C VAL A 141 -2.95 11.02 -4.76
N SER A 142 -3.02 9.73 -5.09
CA SER A 142 -2.36 9.18 -6.28
C SER A 142 -2.91 9.75 -7.60
N GLU A 143 -4.22 10.05 -7.64
CA GLU A 143 -4.88 10.62 -8.82
C GLU A 143 -4.49 12.09 -8.98
N ILE A 144 -4.44 12.86 -7.89
CA ILE A 144 -4.02 14.26 -7.91
C ILE A 144 -2.56 14.39 -8.35
N VAL A 145 -1.68 13.50 -7.88
CA VAL A 145 -0.26 13.50 -8.25
C VAL A 145 -0.06 13.09 -9.71
N ALA A 146 -0.94 12.23 -10.25
CA ALA A 146 -0.88 11.78 -11.64
C ALA A 146 -1.62 12.71 -12.62
N LEU A 147 -2.39 13.68 -12.12
CA LEU A 147 -3.24 14.56 -12.93
C LEU A 147 -2.40 15.40 -13.90
N LYS A 148 -2.74 15.31 -15.19
CA LYS A 148 -2.13 16.10 -16.25
C LYS A 148 -3.04 17.26 -16.64
N VAL A 149 -2.46 18.29 -17.23
CA VAL A 149 -3.23 19.44 -17.77
C VAL A 149 -4.24 18.99 -18.83
N THR A 150 -3.93 17.92 -19.58
CA THR A 150 -4.83 17.31 -20.57
C THR A 150 -6.07 16.67 -19.97
N ASP A 151 -6.04 16.35 -18.66
CA ASP A 151 -7.15 15.69 -17.97
C ASP A 151 -8.14 16.73 -17.40
N ILE A 152 -7.80 18.03 -17.52
CA ILE A 152 -8.62 19.14 -17.06
C ILE A 152 -9.37 19.69 -18.26
N ASP A 153 -10.59 19.20 -18.46
CA ASP A 153 -11.51 19.86 -19.38
C ASP A 153 -11.90 21.21 -18.78
N ARG A 154 -11.53 22.28 -19.49
CA ARG A 154 -12.17 23.57 -19.29
C ARG A 154 -13.49 23.51 -20.03
N PRO A 155 -14.65 23.44 -19.36
CA PRO A 155 -15.84 23.93 -20.01
C PRO A 155 -15.59 25.42 -20.31
N LEU A 156 -15.42 25.74 -21.59
CA LEU A 156 -15.95 27.00 -22.08
C LEU A 156 -17.43 26.96 -21.72
N ASP A 157 -17.95 28.05 -21.17
CA ASP A 157 -19.37 28.25 -20.82
C ASP A 157 -19.72 27.91 -19.37
N ALA A 158 -19.22 28.76 -18.47
CA ALA A 158 -19.92 29.07 -17.23
C ALA A 158 -21.21 29.87 -17.53
N TYR A 159 -22.18 29.25 -18.19
CA TYR A 159 -23.59 29.65 -18.10
C TYR A 159 -24.44 28.37 -18.10
N MET A 160 -25.09 28.12 -16.97
CA MET A 160 -26.22 27.21 -16.91
C MET A 160 -27.29 27.68 -17.88
N ALA A 161 -27.48 26.97 -19.00
CA ALA A 161 -28.69 27.09 -19.78
C ALA A 161 -29.83 26.42 -19.00
N VAL A 162 -30.53 27.20 -18.17
CA VAL A 162 -31.87 26.83 -17.69
C VAL A 162 -32.77 26.83 -18.92
N ARG A 163 -33.09 25.65 -19.44
CA ARG A 163 -34.22 25.48 -20.34
C ARG A 163 -35.40 25.01 -19.50
N ASP A 164 -36.30 25.94 -19.21
CA ASP A 164 -37.67 25.63 -18.83
C ASP A 164 -38.65 26.29 -19.82
N THR A 165 -39.75 25.57 -20.00
CA THR A 165 -41.04 25.89 -20.59
C THR A 165 -41.27 25.78 -22.11
N ARG A 166 -42.15 24.80 -22.41
CA ARG A 166 -43.30 24.87 -23.33
C ARG A 166 -43.01 24.90 -24.84
N ASN A 167 -43.10 23.74 -25.47
CA ASN A 167 -44.27 23.25 -26.26
C ASN A 167 -43.87 21.95 -26.96
#